data_AF-A0A7V6UM10-F1
#
_entry.id   AF-A0A7V6UM10-F1
#
_cell.length_a   1.000
_cell.length_b   1.000
_cell.length_c   1.000
_cell.angle_alpha   90.00
_cell.angle_beta   90.00
_cell.angle_gamma   90.00
#
_symmetry.space_group_name_H-M   'P 1'
#
loop_
_entity.id
_entity.type
_entity.pdbx_description
1 polymer ?
#
loop_
_entity_poly.entity_id
_entity_poly.type
_entity_poly.pdbx_seq_one_letter_code
_entity_poly.pdbx_strand_id
1 'polypeptide(L)'
;MLASDFIVIIHPNWWGQPPAILKGWVDRVFKEGEIYTVNKSQTEGKLKNKKALIISTSNISNDKDRELYGDPILNFWGKIVFKSSGIEDIMRINFDQIVMSSESQRKQWLDSIDEYIHTFLKSKNYG
;
A
#
# COMPACT_ATOMS: atom_id res chain seq x y z
N MET A 1 2.73 9.82 10.90
CA MET A 1 2.53 8.36 11.08
C MET A 1 2.20 7.98 12.51
N LEU A 2 2.94 8.41 13.54
CA LEU A 2 2.65 8.01 14.93
C LEU A 2 1.26 8.49 15.41
N ALA A 3 0.90 9.74 15.08
CA ALA A 3 -0.37 10.35 15.48
C ALA A 3 -1.58 10.03 14.56
N SER A 4 -1.41 9.17 13.55
CA SER A 4 -2.48 8.86 12.58
C SER A 4 -3.00 7.44 12.77
N ASP A 5 -4.31 7.23 12.70
CA ASP A 5 -4.91 5.89 12.76
C ASP A 5 -4.88 5.17 11.41
N PHE A 6 -4.88 5.95 10.32
CA PHE A 6 -4.88 5.46 8.94
C PHE A 6 -3.72 6.06 8.16
N ILE A 7 -3.13 5.26 7.28
CA ILE A 7 -2.07 5.68 6.35
C ILE A 7 -2.54 5.37 4.94
N VAL A 8 -2.68 6.38 4.09
CA VAL A 8 -3.04 6.21 2.68
C VAL A 8 -1.85 6.61 1.83
N ILE A 9 -1.43 5.73 0.93
CA ILE A 9 -0.35 5.98 -0.03
C ILE A 9 -0.91 5.83 -1.44
N ILE A 10 -0.70 6.86 -2.27
CA ILE A 10 -1.22 6.94 -3.63
C ILE A 10 -0.07 7.19 -4.59
N HIS A 11 0.19 6.29 -5.53
CA HIS A 11 1.28 6.48 -6.51
C HIS A 11 1.16 5.56 -7.74
N PRO A 12 1.76 5.92 -8.89
CA PRO A 12 1.87 4.99 -10.02
C PRO A 12 2.89 3.87 -9.73
N ASN A 13 2.67 2.69 -10.29
CA ASN A 13 3.64 1.60 -10.30
C ASN A 13 4.75 1.88 -11.33
N TRP A 14 5.98 2.08 -10.87
CA TRP A 14 7.16 2.22 -11.70
C TRP A 14 8.11 1.05 -11.42
N TRP A 15 8.26 0.15 -12.40
CA TRP A 15 9.14 -1.02 -12.31
C TRP A 15 8.83 -1.93 -11.09
N GLY A 16 7.55 -2.13 -10.78
CA GLY A 16 7.13 -2.94 -9.65
C GLY A 16 7.34 -2.27 -8.30
N GLN A 17 7.61 -0.96 -8.26
CA GLN A 17 7.98 -0.21 -7.06
C GLN A 17 7.30 1.17 -7.02
N PRO A 18 7.29 1.85 -5.86
CA PRO A 18 6.92 3.25 -5.80
C PRO A 18 7.94 4.17 -6.51
N PRO A 19 7.52 5.37 -6.94
CA PRO A 19 8.43 6.40 -7.44
C PRO A 19 9.59 6.67 -6.48
N ALA A 20 10.77 7.01 -7.02
CA ALA A 20 11.98 7.23 -6.23
C ALA A 20 11.80 8.24 -5.07
N ILE A 21 10.99 9.29 -5.27
CA ILE A 21 10.67 10.26 -4.22
C ILE A 21 9.97 9.62 -3.02
N LEU A 22 9.07 8.68 -3.27
CA LEU A 22 8.31 7.99 -2.24
C LEU A 22 9.14 6.86 -1.61
N LYS A 23 9.96 6.16 -2.41
CA LYS A 23 10.96 5.23 -1.88
C LYS A 23 11.95 5.95 -0.96
N GLY A 24 12.44 7.13 -1.35
CA GLY A 24 13.30 7.96 -0.52
C GLY A 24 12.59 8.50 0.73
N TRP A 25 11.26 8.71 0.69
CA TRP A 25 10.49 8.99 1.91
C TRP A 25 10.47 7.78 2.85
N VAL A 26 10.27 6.56 2.34
CA VAL A 26 10.39 5.33 3.16
C VAL A 26 11.76 5.28 3.82
N ASP A 27 12.84 5.43 3.05
CA ASP A 27 14.22 5.32 3.56
C ASP A 27 14.56 6.35 4.65
N ARG A 28 13.92 7.52 4.61
CA ARG A 28 14.19 8.60 5.59
C ARG A 28 13.21 8.60 6.75
N VAL A 29 12.05 7.96 6.66
CA VAL A 29 11.00 8.05 7.69
C VAL A 29 10.80 6.70 8.41
N PHE A 30 10.99 5.57 7.72
CA PHE A 30 10.95 4.23 8.30
C PHE A 30 12.30 3.89 8.93
N LYS A 31 12.65 4.61 9.99
CA LYS A 31 13.90 4.38 10.72
C LYS A 31 13.69 3.42 11.89
N GLU A 32 14.72 2.63 12.15
CA GLU A 32 14.85 1.90 13.40
C GLU A 32 14.80 2.86 14.59
N GLY A 33 14.19 2.44 15.70
CA GLY A 33 13.96 3.25 16.89
C GLY A 33 12.67 4.06 16.83
N GLU A 34 12.21 4.45 15.63
CA GLU A 34 10.99 5.26 15.45
C GLU A 34 9.79 4.41 14.98
N ILE A 35 9.98 3.64 13.91
CA ILE A 35 8.90 2.91 13.23
C ILE A 35 8.98 1.40 13.51
N TYR A 36 10.18 0.88 13.68
CA TYR A 36 10.43 -0.50 14.10
C TYR A 36 11.69 -0.55 14.97
N THR A 37 11.92 -1.68 15.63
CA THR A 37 13.18 -1.99 16.33
C THR A 37 13.66 -3.36 15.93
N VAL A 38 14.97 -3.56 15.83
CA VAL A 38 15.56 -4.87 15.56
C VAL A 38 16.26 -5.35 16.82
N ASN A 39 15.95 -6.58 17.24
CA ASN A 39 16.68 -7.29 18.28
C ASN A 39 17.29 -8.58 17.70
N LYS A 40 18.05 -9.32 18.50
CA LYS A 40 18.86 -10.47 18.04
C LYS A 40 18.06 -11.55 17.29
N SER A 41 16.74 -11.61 17.43
CA SER A 41 15.92 -12.66 16.81
C SER A 41 14.67 -12.14 16.10
N GLN A 42 14.27 -10.87 16.28
CA GLN A 42 12.98 -10.37 15.79
C GLN A 42 13.03 -8.88 15.43
N THR A 43 12.23 -8.53 14.42
CA THR A 43 11.84 -7.15 14.12
C THR A 43 10.51 -6.87 14.82
N GLU A 44 10.45 -5.83 15.65
CA GLU A 44 9.20 -5.37 16.27
C GLU A 44 8.74 -4.05 15.65
N GLY A 45 7.54 -4.05 15.07
CA GLY A 45 6.91 -2.86 14.52
C GLY A 45 6.22 -2.00 15.58
N LYS A 46 6.30 -0.67 15.45
CA LYS A 46 5.73 0.31 16.39
C LYS A 46 4.41 0.93 15.94
N LEU A 47 3.95 0.63 14.73
CA LEU A 47 2.71 1.15 14.14
C LEU A 47 1.51 0.20 14.34
N LYS A 48 1.48 -0.53 15.46
CA LYS A 48 0.39 -1.45 15.82
C LYS A 48 -0.95 -0.72 15.90
N ASN A 49 -2.05 -1.45 15.65
CA ASN A 49 -3.43 -0.95 15.68
C ASN A 49 -3.76 0.17 14.67
N LYS A 50 -2.93 0.32 13.63
CA LYS A 50 -3.19 1.24 12.50
C LYS A 50 -3.61 0.45 11.27
N LYS A 51 -4.13 1.14 10.27
CA LYS A 51 -4.48 0.56 8.97
C LYS A 51 -3.78 1.27 7.82
N ALA A 52 -3.50 0.54 6.75
CA ALA A 52 -2.90 1.11 5.54
C ALA A 52 -3.76 0.85 4.30
N LEU A 53 -3.92 1.89 3.48
CA LEU A 53 -4.53 1.80 2.15
C LEU A 53 -3.48 2.15 1.10
N ILE A 54 -3.28 1.24 0.16
CA ILE A 54 -2.39 1.41 -0.99
C ILE A 54 -3.27 1.61 -2.22
N ILE A 55 -3.18 2.77 -2.86
CA ILE A 55 -3.83 3.05 -4.14
C ILE A 55 -2.74 3.20 -5.19
N SER A 56 -2.69 2.27 -6.13
CA SER A 56 -1.72 2.35 -7.23
C SER A 56 -2.38 2.41 -8.60
N THR A 57 -1.61 2.84 -9.58
CA THR A 57 -1.99 2.75 -11.00
C THR A 57 -0.95 1.97 -11.79
N SER A 58 -1.35 1.17 -12.79
CA SER A 58 -0.42 0.39 -13.62
C SER A 58 -0.92 0.24 -15.05
N ASN A 59 -0.05 -0.19 -15.97
CA ASN A 59 -0.45 -0.55 -17.34
C ASN A 59 -0.61 -2.05 -17.55
N ILE A 60 0.02 -2.87 -16.72
CA ILE A 60 -0.21 -4.32 -16.66
C ILE A 60 -1.50 -4.59 -15.88
N SER A 61 -2.29 -5.59 -16.31
CA SER A 61 -3.47 -6.03 -15.57
C SER A 61 -3.08 -6.70 -14.25
N ASN A 62 -3.95 -6.59 -13.24
CA ASN A 62 -3.74 -7.13 -11.91
C ASN A 62 -3.44 -8.65 -11.93
N ASP A 63 -4.16 -9.41 -12.76
CA ASP A 63 -3.97 -10.86 -12.84
C ASP A 63 -2.60 -11.22 -13.42
N LYS A 64 -2.16 -10.51 -14.47
CA LYS A 64 -0.82 -10.74 -15.06
C LYS A 64 0.31 -10.32 -14.12
N ASP A 65 0.14 -9.19 -13.42
CA ASP A 65 1.11 -8.72 -12.43
C ASP A 65 1.28 -9.73 -11.27
N ARG A 66 0.17 -10.34 -10.83
CA ARG A 66 0.18 -11.42 -9.84
C ARG A 66 0.81 -12.70 -10.37
N GLU A 67 0.44 -13.14 -11.57
CA GLU A 67 0.94 -14.37 -12.18
C GLU A 67 2.45 -14.30 -12.44
N LEU A 68 2.93 -13.20 -13.01
CA LEU A 68 4.33 -13.05 -13.42
C LEU A 68 5.26 -12.62 -12.30
N TYR A 69 4.78 -11.76 -11.40
CA TYR A 69 5.62 -11.05 -10.42
C TYR A 69 5.14 -11.17 -8.97
N GLY A 70 4.02 -11.86 -8.73
CA GLY A 70 3.51 -12.11 -7.39
C GLY A 70 3.00 -10.86 -6.66
N ASP A 71 2.54 -9.84 -7.38
CA ASP A 71 2.08 -8.55 -6.83
C ASP A 71 3.20 -7.77 -6.12
N PRO A 72 4.16 -7.19 -6.87
CA PRO A 72 5.34 -6.54 -6.29
C PRO A 72 4.99 -5.29 -5.47
N ILE A 73 3.90 -4.58 -5.79
CA ILE A 73 3.45 -3.40 -5.02
C ILE A 73 2.88 -3.81 -3.66
N LEU A 74 2.02 -4.84 -3.59
CA LEU A 74 1.52 -5.35 -2.32
C LEU A 74 2.65 -5.99 -1.51
N ASN A 75 3.61 -6.64 -2.16
CA ASN A 75 4.78 -7.17 -1.46
C ASN A 75 5.62 -6.04 -0.85
N PHE A 76 5.94 -5.00 -1.61
CA PHE A 76 6.71 -3.86 -1.11
C PHE A 76 5.98 -3.13 0.01
N TRP A 77 4.79 -2.59 -0.25
CA TRP A 77 4.10 -1.79 0.77
C TRP A 77 3.50 -2.66 1.87
N GLY A 78 2.79 -3.71 1.50
CA GLY A 78 2.06 -4.54 2.44
C GLY A 78 2.99 -5.34 3.33
N LYS A 79 3.83 -6.19 2.73
CA LYS A 79 4.66 -7.15 3.47
C LYS A 79 5.93 -6.51 4.05
N ILE A 80 6.65 -5.73 3.24
CA ILE A 80 7.98 -5.21 3.62
C ILE A 80 7.85 -3.94 4.44
N VAL A 81 7.07 -2.96 4.00
CA VAL A 81 7.00 -1.65 4.69
C VAL A 81 6.04 -1.69 5.86
N PHE A 82 4.77 -2.05 5.64
CA PHE A 82 3.71 -1.90 6.64
C PHE A 82 3.68 -3.03 7.67
N LYS A 83 3.72 -4.31 7.25
CA LYS A 83 3.75 -5.44 8.21
C LYS A 83 5.00 -5.43 9.08
N SER A 84 6.19 -5.17 8.52
CA SER A 84 7.41 -5.03 9.34
C SER A 84 7.37 -3.83 10.29
N SER A 85 6.53 -2.82 10.01
CA SER A 85 6.26 -1.71 10.90
C SER A 85 5.12 -1.97 11.90
N GLY A 86 4.46 -3.13 11.85
CA GLY A 86 3.42 -3.56 12.79
C GLY A 86 1.97 -3.30 12.35
N ILE A 87 1.75 -2.88 11.10
CA ILE A 87 0.41 -2.69 10.54
C ILE A 87 -0.06 -4.01 9.92
N GLU A 88 -1.16 -4.56 10.40
CA GLU A 88 -1.72 -5.82 9.87
C GLU A 88 -2.95 -5.61 8.97
N ASP A 89 -3.73 -4.54 9.18
CA ASP A 89 -4.89 -4.21 8.33
C ASP A 89 -4.44 -3.40 7.12
N ILE A 90 -4.34 -4.07 5.98
CA ILE A 90 -3.79 -3.51 4.74
C ILE A 90 -4.73 -3.81 3.59
N MET A 91 -5.20 -2.75 2.93
CA MET A 91 -5.99 -2.84 1.71
C MET A 91 -5.18 -2.30 0.53
N ARG A 92 -5.29 -2.95 -0.63
CA ARG A 92 -4.72 -2.46 -1.89
C ARG A 92 -5.81 -2.32 -2.94
N ILE A 93 -5.78 -1.19 -3.64
CA ILE A 93 -6.55 -0.89 -4.84
C ILE A 93 -5.53 -0.60 -5.93
N ASN A 94 -5.71 -1.21 -7.10
CA ASN A 94 -4.91 -0.88 -8.26
C ASN A 94 -5.80 -0.64 -9.47
N PHE A 95 -5.73 0.57 -10.02
CA PHE A 95 -6.33 0.91 -11.30
C PHE A 95 -5.34 0.55 -12.40
N ASP A 96 -5.58 -0.58 -13.07
CA ASP A 96 -4.68 -1.14 -14.06
C ASP A 96 -5.03 -0.68 -15.48
N GLN A 97 -4.19 -1.08 -16.45
CA GLN A 97 -4.37 -0.79 -17.88
C GLN A 97 -4.64 0.69 -18.19
N ILE A 98 -4.02 1.63 -17.44
CA ILE A 98 -4.29 3.07 -17.56
C ILE A 98 -4.16 3.58 -18.99
N VAL A 99 -3.08 3.23 -19.69
CA VAL A 99 -2.84 3.68 -21.08
C VAL A 99 -3.93 3.21 -22.05
N MET A 100 -4.55 2.06 -21.79
CA MET A 100 -5.61 1.50 -22.63
C MET A 100 -7.03 1.92 -22.18
N SER A 101 -7.15 2.62 -21.05
CA SER A 101 -8.43 3.00 -20.47
C SER A 101 -9.11 4.15 -21.23
N SER A 102 -10.44 4.13 -21.28
CA SER A 102 -11.23 5.27 -21.74
C SER A 102 -11.39 6.32 -20.64
N GLU A 103 -11.83 7.52 -21.02
CA GLU A 103 -12.20 8.55 -20.04
C GLU A 103 -13.36 8.10 -19.14
N SER A 104 -14.36 7.41 -19.70
CA SER A 104 -15.49 6.87 -18.93
C SER A 104 -15.04 5.83 -17.90
N GLN A 105 -14.08 4.96 -18.26
CA GLN A 105 -13.48 3.99 -17.34
C GLN A 105 -12.77 4.70 -16.18
N ARG A 106 -11.95 5.72 -16.49
CA ARG A 106 -11.25 6.50 -15.46
C ARG A 106 -12.22 7.25 -14.55
N LYS A 107 -13.33 7.76 -15.09
CA LYS A 107 -14.37 8.38 -14.28
C LYS A 107 -15.04 7.38 -13.34
N GLN A 108 -15.37 6.18 -13.81
CA GLN A 108 -15.93 5.12 -12.95
C GLN A 108 -14.98 4.75 -11.81
N TRP A 109 -13.66 4.71 -12.05
CA TRP A 109 -12.68 4.49 -10.99
C TRP A 109 -12.63 5.61 -9.96
N LEU A 110 -12.80 6.86 -10.38
CA LEU A 110 -12.87 7.99 -9.45
C LEU A 110 -14.17 7.95 -8.64
N ASP A 111 -15.30 7.63 -9.29
CA ASP A 111 -16.61 7.52 -8.66
C ASP A 111 -16.67 6.37 -7.63
N SER A 112 -15.83 5.33 -7.77
CA SER A 112 -15.76 4.21 -6.82
C SER A 112 -14.86 4.46 -5.61
N ILE A 113 -14.12 5.57 -5.54
CA ILE A 113 -13.21 5.86 -4.42
C ILE A 113 -13.95 5.90 -3.10
N ASP A 114 -15.14 6.52 -3.04
CA ASP A 114 -15.90 6.62 -1.80
C ASP A 114 -16.30 5.25 -1.24
N GLU A 115 -16.71 4.32 -2.12
CA GLU A 115 -17.04 2.94 -1.73
C GLU A 115 -15.81 2.21 -1.19
N TYR A 116 -14.65 2.39 -1.84
CA TYR A 116 -13.41 1.81 -1.37
C TYR A 116 -12.98 2.38 -0.02
N ILE A 117 -13.11 3.69 0.19
CA ILE A 117 -12.79 4.32 1.47
C ILE A 117 -13.75 3.83 2.55
N HIS A 118 -15.05 3.70 2.26
CA HIS A 118 -16.01 3.13 3.20
C HIS A 118 -15.66 1.68 3.57
N THR A 119 -15.27 0.87 2.60
CA THR A 119 -14.82 -0.50 2.81
C THR A 119 -13.56 -0.53 3.68
N PHE A 120 -12.56 0.29 3.34
CA PHE A 120 -11.33 0.44 4.08
C PHE A 120 -11.57 0.90 5.53
N LEU A 121 -12.51 1.81 5.79
CA LEU A 121 -12.80 2.26 7.15
C LEU A 121 -13.58 1.22 7.95
N LYS A 122 -14.42 0.41 7.30
CA LYS A 122 -15.29 -0.59 7.94
C LYS A 122 -14.63 -1.93 8.20
N SER A 123 -13.57 -2.31 7.49
CA SER A 123 -12.89 -3.58 7.81
C SER A 123 -12.42 -3.54 9.27
N LYS A 124 -12.92 -4.46 10.10
CA LYS A 124 -12.35 -4.74 11.42
C LYS A 124 -11.66 -6.08 11.29
N ASN A 125 -10.37 -6.15 11.63
CA ASN A 125 -9.66 -7.41 11.73
C ASN A 125 -10.31 -8.31 12.80
N TYR A 126 -10.64 -9.53 12.41
CA TYR A 126 -10.77 -10.66 13.33
C TYR A 126 -9.38 -11.03 13.85
N GLY A 127 -9.28 -11.21 15.17
CA GLY A 127 -8.35 -12.13 15.84
C GLY A 127 -6.88 -11.76 15.84
#